data_AF-A0A8J4VS55-F1
#
_entry.id   AF-A0A8J4VS55-F1
#
_cell.length_a   1.000
_cell.length_b   1.000
_cell.length_c   1.000
_cell.angle_alpha   90.00
_cell.angle_beta   90.00
_cell.angle_gamma   90.00
#
_symmetry.space_group_name_H-M   'P 1'
#
loop_
_entity.id
_entity.type
_entity.pdbx_description
1 polymer ?
#
loop_
_entity_poly.entity_id
_entity_poly.type
_entity_poly.pdbx_seq_one_letter_code
_entity_poly.pdbx_strand_id
1 'polypeptide(L)'
;MKVETRIQHHEANNISEGGGKVTKGDKKIRRHRFAFHTRSHVDILDDGYRWRKYGQKAVKNSKFPRSYYRCTHKGCNVKKQIQRLSKDEEVVVTTYEGMHSHPLEKTTDSFEQILKQLQTPAPS
;
A
#
# COMPACT_ATOMS: atom_id res chain seq x y z
N MET A 1 1.03 4.32 19.62
CA MET A 1 0.04 3.90 18.59
C MET A 1 0.12 2.39 18.47
N LYS A 2 -0.96 1.65 18.77
CA LYS A 2 -0.99 0.19 18.57
C LYS A 2 -1.40 -0.05 17.12
N VAL A 3 -0.46 -0.45 16.28
CA VAL A 3 -0.70 -0.76 14.86
C VAL A 3 -1.10 -2.23 14.80
N GLU A 4 -2.41 -2.52 14.88
CA GLU A 4 -2.89 -3.88 14.67
C GLU A 4 -3.02 -4.14 13.17
N THR A 5 -2.15 -5.00 12.64
CA THR A 5 -2.15 -5.41 11.23
C THR A 5 -2.75 -6.79 11.08
N ARG A 6 -3.87 -6.90 10.34
CA ARG A 6 -4.40 -8.19 9.88
C ARG A 6 -4.15 -8.32 8.38
N ILE A 7 -3.26 -9.23 8.00
CA ILE A 7 -3.00 -9.54 6.60
C ILE A 7 -4.11 -10.46 6.10
N GLN A 8 -4.75 -10.09 5.00
CA GLN A 8 -5.72 -10.92 4.31
C GLN A 8 -5.15 -11.32 2.95
N HIS A 9 -4.89 -12.61 2.78
CA HIS A 9 -4.60 -13.19 1.47
C HIS A 9 -5.94 -13.28 0.73
N HIS A 10 -6.28 -12.24 -0.04
CA HIS A 10 -7.50 -12.27 -0.85
C HIS A 10 -7.27 -13.11 -2.11
N GLU A 11 -7.70 -14.38 -2.07
CA GLU A 11 -8.09 -15.07 -3.30
C GLU A 11 -9.24 -14.30 -3.94
N ALA A 12 -8.99 -13.73 -5.12
CA ALA A 12 -10.00 -12.95 -5.83
C ALA A 12 -11.12 -13.87 -6.35
N ASN A 13 -12.22 -13.98 -5.60
CA ASN A 13 -13.51 -14.40 -6.14
C ASN A 13 -14.12 -13.22 -6.90
N ASN A 14 -14.10 -13.32 -8.24
CA ASN A 14 -14.77 -12.40 -9.14
C ASN A 14 -16.30 -12.52 -8.93
N ILE A 15 -16.92 -11.52 -8.33
CA ILE A 15 -18.35 -11.25 -8.54
C ILE A 15 -18.41 -10.08 -9.52
N SER A 16 -18.54 -10.42 -10.80
CA SER A 16 -18.97 -9.52 -11.84
C SER A 16 -20.24 -10.12 -12.45
N GLU A 17 -21.40 -9.58 -12.06
CA GLU A 17 -22.62 -9.74 -12.84
C GLU A 17 -22.44 -8.98 -14.16
N GLY A 18 -22.64 -9.68 -15.28
CA GLY A 18 -22.54 -9.11 -16.63
C GLY A 18 -22.05 -10.15 -17.63
N GLY A 19 -22.99 -10.80 -18.32
CA GLY A 19 -22.73 -11.84 -19.30
C GLY A 19 -21.94 -11.36 -20.52
N GLY A 20 -20.96 -12.16 -20.95
CA GLY A 20 -20.19 -11.97 -22.18
C GLY A 20 -19.31 -13.19 -22.46
N LYS A 21 -19.39 -13.70 -23.70
CA LYS A 21 -18.80 -14.95 -24.21
C LYS A 21 -17.35 -15.24 -23.76
N VAL A 22 -17.12 -16.48 -23.33
CA VAL A 22 -15.79 -17.05 -23.02
C VAL A 22 -15.05 -17.38 -24.33
N THR A 23 -13.91 -16.71 -24.56
CA THR A 23 -12.87 -17.17 -25.48
C THR A 23 -11.68 -17.70 -24.69
N LYS A 24 -11.24 -18.92 -25.03
CA LYS A 24 -10.08 -19.63 -24.46
C LYS A 24 -8.78 -18.88 -24.79
N GLY A 25 -7.93 -18.62 -23.79
CA GLY A 25 -6.54 -18.20 -24.00
C GLY A 25 -5.93 -17.48 -22.79
N ASP A 26 -4.75 -17.93 -22.37
CA ASP A 26 -3.87 -17.39 -21.33
C ASP A 26 -4.31 -17.48 -19.86
N LYS A 27 -3.76 -18.47 -19.15
CA LYS A 27 -3.58 -18.41 -17.70
C LYS A 27 -2.61 -17.28 -17.37
N LYS A 28 -3.10 -16.03 -17.35
CA LYS A 28 -2.39 -14.86 -16.83
C LYS A 28 -1.85 -15.22 -15.44
N ILE A 29 -0.54 -15.37 -15.31
CA ILE A 29 0.16 -15.41 -14.02
C ILE A 29 -0.37 -14.24 -13.19
N ARG A 30 -1.17 -14.56 -12.16
CA ARG A 30 -1.81 -13.56 -11.33
C ARG A 30 -0.70 -12.82 -10.59
N ARG A 31 -0.58 -11.52 -10.84
CA ARG A 31 0.40 -10.68 -10.15
C ARG A 31 0.23 -10.82 -8.64
N HIS A 32 1.35 -10.96 -7.92
CA HIS A 32 1.35 -11.05 -6.46
C HIS A 32 0.61 -9.86 -5.88
N ARG A 33 -0.48 -10.11 -5.13
CA ARG A 33 -1.35 -9.08 -4.58
C ARG A 33 -1.66 -9.42 -3.13
N PHE A 34 -1.37 -8.50 -2.22
CA PHE A 34 -1.68 -8.65 -0.80
C PHE A 34 -2.36 -7.40 -0.28
N ALA A 35 -3.25 -7.58 0.70
CA ALA A 35 -3.95 -6.49 1.37
C ALA A 35 -3.90 -6.67 2.87
N PHE A 36 -3.83 -5.57 3.60
CA PHE A 36 -3.89 -5.58 5.05
C PHE A 36 -4.72 -4.41 5.57
N HIS A 37 -5.30 -4.63 6.75
CA HIS A 37 -6.01 -3.60 7.49
C HIS A 37 -5.10 -3.02 8.55
N THR A 38 -5.15 -1.70 8.70
CA THR A 38 -4.50 -0.98 9.80
C THR A 38 -5.52 -0.10 10.50
N ARG A 39 -5.57 -0.15 11.84
CA ARG A 39 -6.29 0.86 12.62
C ARG A 39 -5.43 2.13 12.75
N SER A 40 -5.87 3.24 12.15
CA SER A 40 -5.12 4.49 12.09
C SER A 40 -6.01 5.67 11.70
N HIS A 41 -5.86 6.82 12.36
CA HIS A 41 -6.49 8.08 11.96
C HIS A 41 -5.87 8.68 10.68
N VAL A 42 -4.69 8.20 10.26
CA VAL A 42 -3.99 8.63 9.04
C VAL A 42 -4.18 7.59 7.94
N ASP A 43 -4.49 8.05 6.73
CA ASP A 43 -4.70 7.19 5.54
C ASP A 43 -3.37 6.63 4.99
N ILE A 44 -2.34 7.48 4.94
CA ILE A 44 -1.07 7.16 4.29
C ILE A 44 -0.01 6.93 5.36
N LEU A 45 0.44 5.69 5.47
CA LEU A 45 1.57 5.32 6.32
C LEU A 45 2.88 5.43 5.54
N ASP A 46 3.96 5.85 6.23
CA ASP A 46 5.31 5.75 5.71
C ASP A 46 5.75 4.27 5.75
N ASP A 47 5.95 3.68 4.58
CA ASP A 47 6.41 2.30 4.40
C ASP A 47 7.86 2.23 3.89
N GLY A 48 8.57 3.37 3.87
CA GLY A 48 9.96 3.47 3.41
C GLY A 48 10.14 3.45 1.89
N TYR A 49 9.07 3.25 1.11
CA TYR A 49 9.11 3.36 -0.35
C TYR A 49 8.64 4.73 -0.82
N ARG A 50 9.15 5.16 -1.98
CA ARG A 50 8.76 6.44 -2.58
C ARG A 50 7.61 6.26 -3.57
N TRP A 51 6.46 6.80 -3.21
CA TRP A 51 5.21 6.69 -3.97
C TRP A 51 4.82 7.99 -4.67
N ARG A 52 4.21 7.87 -5.86
CA ARG A 52 3.53 8.98 -6.54
C ARG A 52 2.07 8.63 -6.76
N LYS A 53 1.17 9.51 -6.32
CA LYS A 53 -0.26 9.40 -6.60
C LYS A 53 -0.48 9.56 -8.11
N TYR A 54 -1.22 8.63 -8.71
CA TYR A 54 -1.54 8.69 -10.14
C TYR A 54 -3.04 8.74 -10.40
N GLY A 55 -3.87 8.50 -9.38
CA GLY A 55 -5.31 8.55 -9.52
C GLY A 55 -6.04 8.52 -8.19
N GLN A 56 -7.32 8.85 -8.27
CA GLN A 56 -8.27 8.76 -7.18
C GLN A 56 -9.62 8.37 -7.77
N LYS A 57 -10.37 7.49 -7.08
CA LYS A 57 -11.70 7.07 -7.50
C LYS A 57 -12.69 7.21 -6.35
N ALA A 58 -13.85 7.81 -6.61
CA ALA A 58 -14.97 7.78 -5.67
C ALA A 58 -15.41 6.33 -5.42
N VAL A 59 -15.78 6.01 -4.18
CA VAL A 59 -16.24 4.67 -3.81
C VAL A 59 -17.73 4.72 -3.52
N LYS A 60 -18.48 3.80 -4.12
CA LYS A 60 -19.93 3.71 -3.94
C LYS A 60 -20.23 3.54 -2.45
N ASN A 61 -21.19 4.33 -1.94
CA ASN A 61 -21.62 4.33 -0.54
C ASN A 61 -20.47 4.61 0.45
N SER A 62 -19.49 5.42 0.03
CA SER A 62 -18.37 5.80 0.88
C SER A 62 -18.08 7.29 0.78
N LYS A 63 -17.92 7.95 1.92
CA LYS A 63 -17.47 9.34 1.99
C LYS A 63 -15.96 9.47 1.70
N PHE A 64 -15.22 8.37 1.79
CA PHE A 64 -13.78 8.32 1.54
C PHE A 64 -13.46 7.80 0.13
N PRO A 65 -12.68 8.55 -0.67
CA PRO A 65 -12.24 8.09 -1.97
C PRO A 65 -11.14 7.02 -1.87
N ARG A 66 -10.99 6.20 -2.91
CA ARG A 66 -9.84 5.30 -3.07
C ARG A 66 -8.69 6.06 -3.71
N SER A 67 -7.53 6.07 -3.08
CA SER A 67 -6.31 6.67 -3.65
C SER A 67 -5.42 5.60 -4.28
N TYR A 68 -4.81 5.92 -5.41
CA TYR A 68 -3.94 5.02 -6.17
C TYR A 68 -2.53 5.59 -6.34
N TYR A 69 -1.54 4.76 -6.03
CA TYR A 69 -0.13 5.13 -6.03
C TYR A 69 0.70 4.13 -6.83
N ARG A 70 1.77 4.63 -7.45
CA ARG A 70 2.81 3.81 -8.09
C ARG A 70 4.14 4.10 -7.43
N CYS A 71 4.99 3.08 -7.33
CA CYS A 71 6.37 3.31 -6.95
C CYS A 71 7.05 4.25 -7.97
N THR A 72 7.97 5.07 -7.49
CA THR A 72 8.71 6.03 -8.32
C THR A 72 10.13 5.58 -8.65
N HIS A 73 10.58 4.46 -8.06
CA HIS A 73 11.88 3.89 -8.39
C HIS A 73 11.89 3.43 -9.85
N LYS A 74 13.00 3.70 -10.56
CA LYS A 74 13.12 3.38 -12.00
C LYS A 74 12.96 1.87 -12.21
N GLY A 75 12.13 1.48 -13.18
CA GLY A 75 11.85 0.07 -13.47
C GLY A 75 10.91 -0.64 -12.49
N CYS A 76 10.52 -0.01 -11.37
CA CYS A 76 9.58 -0.60 -10.44
C CYS A 76 8.13 -0.48 -10.94
N ASN A 77 7.42 -1.60 -10.96
CA ASN A 77 6.03 -1.67 -11.42
C ASN A 77 5.01 -1.82 -10.26
N VAL A 78 5.47 -1.75 -9.00
CA VAL A 78 4.60 -1.93 -7.83
C VAL A 78 3.61 -0.79 -7.73
N LYS A 79 2.36 -1.15 -7.44
CA LYS A 79 1.26 -0.22 -7.19
C LYS A 79 0.68 -0.47 -5.81
N LYS A 80 0.18 0.58 -5.17
CA LYS A 80 -0.65 0.45 -3.98
C LYS A 80 -1.94 1.24 -4.05
N GLN A 81 -2.98 0.70 -3.42
CA GLN A 81 -4.28 1.32 -3.23
C GLN A 81 -4.49 1.56 -1.74
N ILE A 82 -5.04 2.72 -1.40
CA ILE A 82 -5.37 3.08 -0.01
C ILE A 82 -6.86 3.41 0.04
N GLN A 83 -7.58 2.78 0.98
CA GLN A 83 -9.01 2.97 1.19
C GLN A 83 -9.35 2.94 2.67
N ARG A 84 -9.88 4.05 3.21
CA ARG A 84 -10.56 4.05 4.51
C ARG A 84 -11.94 3.41 4.40
N LEU A 85 -12.29 2.53 5.33
CA LEU A 85 -13.61 1.91 5.35
C LEU A 85 -14.65 2.93 5.83
N SER A 86 -15.80 3.00 5.15
CA SER A 86 -16.91 3.84 5.61
C SER A 86 -17.72 3.24 6.76
N LYS A 87 -17.60 1.92 7.00
CA LYS A 87 -18.27 1.24 8.12
C LYS A 87 -17.48 1.33 9.43
N ASP A 88 -16.16 1.45 9.33
CA ASP A 88 -15.25 1.61 10.47
C ASP A 88 -14.17 2.59 10.03
N GLU A 89 -14.36 3.86 10.38
CA GLU A 89 -13.48 4.94 9.96
C GLU A 89 -12.11 4.88 10.63
N GLU A 90 -11.88 3.98 11.59
CA GLU A 90 -10.53 3.75 12.11
C GLU A 90 -9.73 2.82 11.21
N VAL A 91 -10.38 2.07 10.31
CA VAL A 91 -9.72 1.04 9.50
C VAL A 91 -9.36 1.57 8.11
N VAL A 92 -8.07 1.46 7.78
CA VAL A 92 -7.52 1.70 6.46
C VAL A 92 -7.07 0.40 5.84
N VAL A 93 -7.58 0.11 4.64
CA VAL A 93 -7.15 -1.00 3.81
C VAL A 93 -6.05 -0.51 2.87
N THR A 94 -4.88 -1.15 2.94
CA THR A 94 -3.81 -0.94 1.97
C THR A 94 -3.61 -2.21 1.15
N THR A 95 -3.65 -2.08 -0.18
CA THR A 95 -3.48 -3.21 -1.11
C THR A 95 -2.29 -2.94 -2.01
N TYR A 96 -1.33 -3.86 -2.05
CA TYR A 96 -0.17 -3.83 -2.95
C TYR A 96 -0.35 -4.80 -4.10
N GLU A 97 0.13 -4.41 -5.28
CA GLU A 97 0.23 -5.25 -6.48
C GLU A 97 1.66 -5.22 -6.99
N GLY A 98 2.29 -6.39 -7.13
CA GLY A 98 3.69 -6.55 -7.50
C GLY A 98 4.60 -6.80 -6.29
N MET A 99 5.90 -6.91 -6.56
CA MET A 99 6.95 -7.03 -5.54
C MET A 99 8.06 -6.04 -5.86
N HIS A 100 8.57 -5.37 -4.83
CA HIS A 100 9.72 -4.49 -5.00
C HIS A 100 10.99 -5.33 -5.22
N SER A 101 11.75 -4.99 -6.25
CA SER A 101 13.07 -5.58 -6.55
C SER A 101 14.20 -4.58 -6.34
N HIS A 102 13.99 -3.63 -5.43
CA HIS A 102 14.94 -2.57 -5.08
C HIS A 102 14.85 -2.30 -3.57
N PRO A 103 15.93 -1.78 -2.95
CA PRO A 103 15.93 -1.46 -1.54
C PRO A 103 14.92 -0.33 -1.23
N LEU A 104 14.57 -0.24 0.05
CA LEU A 104 13.87 0.93 0.59
C LEU A 104 14.75 2.17 0.40
N GLU A 105 14.15 3.30 0.05
CA GLU A 105 14.94 4.52 -0.18
C GLU A 105 15.39 5.17 1.13
N LYS A 106 14.71 4.85 2.25
CA LYS A 106 14.97 5.46 3.58
C LYS A 106 15.66 4.54 4.60
N THR A 107 16.21 3.39 4.21
CA THR A 107 16.80 2.45 5.20
C THR A 107 18.05 2.98 5.88
N THR A 108 18.83 3.85 5.22
CA THR A 108 20.18 4.24 5.68
C THR A 108 20.22 5.58 6.39
N ASP A 109 19.43 6.56 5.95
CA ASP A 109 19.51 7.91 6.52
C ASP A 109 19.02 7.97 7.97
N SER A 110 17.96 7.24 8.31
CA SER A 110 17.39 7.29 9.67
C SER A 110 18.29 6.62 10.72
N PHE A 111 18.91 5.48 10.41
CA PHE A 111 19.74 4.78 11.41
C PHE A 111 21.06 5.51 11.64
N GLU A 112 21.75 5.93 10.58
CA GLU A 112 23.00 6.68 10.67
C GLU A 112 22.80 8.05 11.33
N GLN A 113 21.67 8.74 11.07
CA GLN A 113 21.34 9.99 11.76
C GLN A 113 21.07 9.77 13.24
N ILE A 114 20.34 8.71 13.61
CA ILE A 114 20.09 8.37 15.03
C ILE A 114 21.40 8.03 15.75
N LEU A 115 22.28 7.24 15.11
CA LEU A 115 23.59 6.91 15.67
C LEU A 115 24.47 8.15 15.85
N LYS A 116 24.48 9.07 14.87
CA LYS A 116 25.22 10.34 14.98
C LYS A 116 24.72 11.22 16.12
N GLN A 117 23.43 11.21 16.43
CA GLN A 117 22.87 11.96 17.56
C GLN A 117 23.24 11.36 18.94
N LEU A 118 23.42 10.05 19.02
CA LEU A 118 23.86 9.38 20.26
C LEU A 118 25.36 9.53 20.53
N GLN A 119 26.15 9.90 19.51
CA GLN A 119 27.61 10.03 19.60
C GLN A 119 28.12 11.46 19.81
N THR A 120 27.23 12.47 19.82
CA THR A 120 27.63 13.84 20.12
C THR A 120 27.87 14.03 21.62
N PRO A 121 29.10 14.37 22.07
CA PRO A 121 29.33 14.72 23.46
C PRO A 121 28.55 15.99 23.81
N ALA A 122 27.90 16.00 24.97
CA ALA A 122 27.15 17.16 25.45
C ALA A 122 28.04 18.41 25.48
N PRO A 123 27.55 19.59 25.05
CA PRO A 123 28.32 20.81 25.18
C PRO A 123 28.52 21.14 26.67
N SER A 124 29.77 21.43 27.03
CA SER A 124 30.22 21.88 28.36
C SER A 124 29.76 23.28 28.70
#